data_AF-A0A963LR64-F1
#
_entry.id   AF-A0A963LR64-F1
#
_cell.length_a   1.000
_cell.length_b   1.000
_cell.length_c   1.000
_cell.angle_alpha   90.00
_cell.angle_beta   90.00
_cell.angle_gamma   90.00
#
_symmetry.space_group_name_H-M   'P 1'
#
loop_
_entity.id
_entity.type
_entity.pdbx_description
1 polymer ?
#
loop_
_entity_poly.entity_id
_entity_poly.type
_entity_poly.pdbx_seq_one_letter_code
_entity_poly.pdbx_strand_id
1 'polypeptide(L)' 'AGGAAPMPMALLQWYSRLGLHINEGYGMTENLAVSHITEPGKNQQGSVGPAYEGVEHRLDPQTGEIQMRSP' A
#
# COMPACT_ATOMS: atom_id res chain seq x y z
N ALA A 1 -3.47 -10.52 0.62
CA ALA A 1 -3.08 -9.13 0.37
C ALA A 1 -3.73 -8.65 -0.93
N GLY A 2 -4.08 -7.37 -1.02
CA GLY A 2 -4.51 -6.68 -2.24
C GLY A 2 -3.43 -5.70 -2.72
N GLY A 3 -3.40 -5.35 -4.00
CA GLY A 3 -2.41 -4.39 -4.51
C GLY A 3 -2.49 -3.98 -5.98
N ALA A 4 -3.49 -4.44 -6.73
CA ALA A 4 -3.71 -4.00 -8.11
C ALA A 4 -4.45 -2.65 -8.19
N ALA A 5 -5.41 -2.44 -7.30
CA ALA A 5 -6.18 -1.20 -7.17
C ALA A 5 -6.64 -1.05 -5.72
N PRO A 6 -6.95 0.17 -5.23
CA PRO A 6 -7.46 0.37 -3.89
C PRO A 6 -8.73 -0.45 -3.66
N MET A 7 -8.72 -1.30 -2.63
CA MET A 7 -9.91 -2.05 -2.29
C MET A 7 -10.99 -1.14 -1.68
N PRO A 8 -12.27 -1.33 -2.03
CA PRO A 8 -13.35 -0.61 -1.37
C PRO A 8 -13.34 -0.83 0.15
N MET A 9 -13.49 0.25 0.92
CA MET A 9 -13.49 0.19 2.39
C MET A 9 -14.50 -0.81 2.96
N ALA A 10 -15.69 -0.89 2.36
CA ALA A 10 -16.71 -1.84 2.78
C ALA A 10 -16.25 -3.31 2.64
N LEU A 11 -15.45 -3.61 1.61
CA LEU A 11 -14.92 -4.96 1.38
C LEU A 11 -13.82 -5.30 2.39
N LEU A 12 -12.90 -4.37 2.67
CA LEU A 12 -11.88 -4.52 3.72
C LEU A 12 -12.52 -4.79 5.09
N GLN A 13 -13.57 -4.04 5.44
CA GLN A 13 -14.30 -4.22 6.68
C GLN A 13 -15.06 -5.54 6.73
N TRP A 14 -15.62 -5.99 5.60
CA TRP A 14 -16.31 -7.27 5.53
C TRP A 14 -15.37 -8.44 5.84
N TYR A 15 -14.19 -8.49 5.20
CA TYR A 15 -13.18 -9.52 5.50
C TYR A 15 -12.70 -9.44 6.96
N SER A 16 -12.51 -8.23 7.49
CA SER A 16 -12.09 -8.06 8.89
C SER A 16 -13.10 -8.64 9.88
N ARG A 17 -14.41 -8.62 9.59
CA ARG A 17 -15.44 -9.24 10.46
C ARG A 17 -15.36 -10.77 10.48
N LEU A 18 -14.72 -11.37 9.48
CA LEU A 18 -14.42 -12.81 9.43
C LEU A 18 -13.08 -13.15 10.12
N GLY A 19 -12.41 -12.17 10.74
CA GLY A 19 -11.05 -12.33 11.28
C GLY A 19 -9.97 -12.34 10.19
N LEU A 20 -10.31 -12.00 8.95
CA LEU A 20 -9.39 -11.96 7.82
C LEU A 20 -8.94 -10.51 7.60
N HIS A 21 -7.79 -10.16 8.17
CA HIS A 21 -7.20 -8.84 7.96
C HIS A 21 -6.41 -8.84 6.64
N ILE A 22 -6.87 -8.04 5.67
CA ILE A 22 -6.21 -7.91 4.37
C ILE A 22 -5.19 -6.78 4.43
N ASN A 23 -3.95 -7.09 4.07
CA ASN A 23 -2.93 -6.09 3.79
C ASN A 23 -3.08 -5.54 2.37
N GLU A 24 -3.14 -4.22 2.23
CA GLU A 24 -3.07 -3.47 0.97
C GLU A 24 -1.62 -3.05 0.70
N GLY A 25 -1.17 -3.14 -0.54
CA GLY A 25 0.15 -2.66 -0.98
C GLY A 25 0.09 -1.87 -2.30
N TYR A 26 1.07 -1.00 -2.49
CA TYR A 26 1.27 -0.22 -3.71
C TYR A 26 2.52 -0.68 -4.44
N GLY A 27 2.40 -0.97 -5.73
CA GLY A 27 3.46 -1.58 -6.52
C GLY A 27 3.33 -1.31 -8.01
N MET A 28 4.43 -1.46 -8.75
CA MET A 28 4.51 -1.23 -10.20
C MET A 28 5.46 -2.25 -10.83
N THR A 29 5.38 -2.46 -12.15
CA THR A 29 6.34 -3.36 -12.82
C THR A 29 7.74 -2.76 -12.81
N GLU A 30 7.84 -1.44 -12.95
CA GLU A 30 9.07 -0.64 -13.01
C GLU A 30 9.91 -0.71 -11.72
N ASN A 31 9.30 -1.10 -10.60
CA ASN A 31 9.98 -1.25 -9.31
C ASN A 31 10.12 -2.71 -8.84
N LEU A 32 9.84 -3.68 -9.74
CA LEU A 32 9.92 -5.13 -9.51
C LEU A 32 8.98 -5.71 -8.45
N ALA A 33 8.14 -4.92 -7.76
CA ALA A 33 6.95 -5.39 -7.01
C ALA A 33 6.39 -4.26 -6.12
N VAL A 34 6.74 -4.27 -4.83
CA VAL A 34 6.07 -3.50 -3.77
C VAL A 34 6.93 -2.33 -3.35
N SER A 35 6.30 -1.15 -3.31
CA SER A 35 6.89 0.08 -2.75
C SER A 35 6.42 0.34 -1.32
N HIS A 36 5.13 0.11 -1.05
CA HIS A 36 4.49 0.32 0.25
C HIS A 36 3.58 -0.86 0.57
N ILE A 37 3.50 -1.26 1.84
CA ILE A 37 2.53 -2.25 2.28
C ILE A 37 2.07 -1.99 3.72
N THR A 38 0.78 -2.16 3.96
CA THR A 38 0.23 -2.16 5.32
C THR A 38 0.81 -3.32 6.15
N GLU A 39 1.08 -3.06 7.42
CA GLU A 39 1.69 -4.05 8.32
C GLU A 39 0.62 -4.92 9.01
N PRO A 40 0.82 -6.26 9.09
CA PRO A 40 -0.06 -7.15 9.83
C PRO A 40 -0.25 -6.74 11.30
N GLY A 41 -1.46 -6.93 11.82
CA GLY A 41 -1.79 -6.62 13.22
C GLY A 41 -2.05 -5.14 13.51
N LYS A 42 -1.88 -4.23 12.54
CA LYS A 42 -2.25 -2.81 12.66
C LYS A 42 -3.49 -2.49 11.84
N ASN A 43 -4.38 -1.65 12.36
CA ASN A 43 -5.50 -1.12 11.58
C ASN A 43 -5.01 0.04 10.69
N GLN A 44 -4.86 -0.23 9.40
CA GLN A 44 -4.37 0.72 8.39
C GLN A 44 -5.29 0.76 7.15
N GLN A 45 -6.56 0.39 7.33
CA GLN A 45 -7.52 0.31 6.23
C GLN A 45 -7.67 1.65 5.51
N GLY A 46 -7.71 1.62 4.17
CA GLY A 46 -7.78 2.82 3.34
C GLY A 46 -6.43 3.46 3.02
N SER A 47 -5.33 2.81 3.41
CA SER A 47 -3.97 3.20 3.05
C SER A 47 -3.20 2.01 2.45
N VAL A 48 -2.06 2.29 1.84
CA VAL A 48 -1.10 1.27 1.37
C VAL A 48 0.05 1.06 2.36
N GLY A 49 -0.04 1.65 3.56
CA GLY A 49 0.95 1.50 4.62
C GLY A 49 2.27 2.27 4.40
N PRO A 50 3.27 2.00 5.25
CA PRO A 50 4.60 2.60 5.12
C PRO A 50 5.35 2.08 3.88
N ALA A 51 6.37 2.82 3.47
CA ALA A 51 7.33 2.37 2.48
C ALA A 51 8.06 1.11 2.98
N TYR A 52 8.35 0.19 2.05
CA TYR A 52 9.16 -0.98 2.33
C TYR A 52 10.59 -0.57 2.70
N GLU A 53 11.29 -1.41 3.47
CA GLU A 53 12.66 -1.11 3.87
C GLU A 53 13.56 -0.88 2.64
N GLY A 54 14.32 0.22 2.65
CA GLY A 54 15.19 0.63 1.54
C GLY A 54 14.48 1.37 0.39
N VAL A 55 13.16 1.51 0.42
CA VAL A 55 12.42 2.32 -0.56
C VAL A 55 12.41 3.78 -0.13
N GLU A 56 12.91 4.66 -1.00
CA GLU A 56 12.73 6.11 -0.86
C GLU A 56 11.52 6.56 -1.67
N HIS A 57 10.76 7.51 -1.13
CA HIS A 57 9.66 8.14 -1.86
C HIS A 57 9.58 9.64 -1.54
N ARG A 58 9.02 10.40 -2.48
CA ARG A 58 8.62 11.79 -2.28
C ARG A 58 7.46 12.14 -3.19
N LEU A 59 6.79 13.26 -2.88
CA LEU A 59 5.90 13.91 -3.84
C LEU A 59 6.69 14.92 -4.65
N ASP A 60 6.45 14.97 -5.95
CA ASP A 60 6.95 16.04 -6.77
C ASP A 60 6.33 17.38 -6.32
N PRO A 61 7.14 18.42 -6.03
CA PRO A 61 6.60 19.68 -5.49
C PRO A 61 5.78 20.48 -6.50
N GLN A 62 5.87 20.17 -7.80
CA GLN A 62 5.18 20.90 -8.86
C GLN A 62 3.92 20.14 -9.32
N THR A 63 4.03 18.83 -9.54
CA THR A 63 2.90 18.02 -10.05
C THR A 63 2.11 17.33 -8.95
N GLY A 64 2.69 17.12 -7.78
CA GLY A 64 2.11 16.31 -6.71
C GLY A 64 2.16 14.80 -6.98
N GLU A 65 2.81 14.37 -8.06
CA GLU A 65 2.95 12.95 -8.40
C GLU A 65 3.93 12.24 -7.47
N ILE A 66 3.70 10.95 -7.22
CA ILE A 66 4.60 10.14 -6.43
C ILE A 66 5.87 9.80 -7.23
N GLN A 67 7.02 10.03 -6.61
CA GLN A 67 8.32 9.62 -7.12
C GLN A 67 8.96 8.66 -6.13
N MET A 68 9.66 7.68 -6.66
CA MET A 68 10.10 6.51 -5.94
C MET A 68 11.49 6.07 -6.40
N ARG A 69 12.29 5.54 -5.46
CA ARG A 69 13.53 4.83 -5.73
C ARG A 69 13.58 3.54 -4.89
N SER A 70 13.72 2.40 -5.56
CA SER A 70 14.06 1.12 -4.93
C SER A 70 15.58 0.90 -4.94
N PRO A 71 16.10 0.03 -4.06
CA PRO A 71 17.49 -0.45 -4.11
C PRO A 71 17.88 -1.07 -5.45
#